data_AF-A0A352IMP6-F1
#
_entry.id   AF-A0A352IMP6-F1
#
_cell.length_a   1.000
_cell.length_b   1.000
_cell.length_c   1.000
_cell.angle_alpha   90.00
_cell.angle_beta   90.00
_cell.angle_gamma   90.00
#
_symmetry.space_group_name_H-M   'P 1'
#
loop_
_entity.id
_entity.type
_entity.pdbx_description
1 polymer ?
#
loop_
_entity_poly.entity_id
_entity_poly.type
_entity_poly.pdbx_seq_one_letter_code
_entity_poly.pdbx_strand_id
1 'polypeptide(L)'
;DIGFGDPIFPFPSWLEFPGLLDFPTARIKCYTPESSIAEKFQAMVNLGELNSRMKDFYDIWLLSRQHEFRLENLEGAVEGTFRKRGTAIPETSPFSAAFMDSKQPQWRAFRKRLGQEHVPEAFSEVVEAVVEFLGPLMLSRDVDAPKEIWCPPGPWSRQAYG
;
A
#
# COMPACT_ATOMS: atom_id res chain seq x y z
N ASP A 1 3.36 16.39 -3.10
CA ASP A 1 4.64 15.68 -3.22
C ASP A 1 4.74 15.18 -4.65
N ILE A 2 5.89 15.35 -5.31
CA ILE A 2 6.13 14.88 -6.68
C ILE A 2 7.30 13.90 -6.61
N GLY A 3 6.99 12.61 -6.59
CA GLY A 3 7.98 11.53 -6.67
C GLY A 3 8.35 11.26 -8.12
N PHE A 4 9.65 11.26 -8.42
CA PHE A 4 10.17 10.88 -9.74
C PHE A 4 10.89 9.54 -9.65
N GLY A 5 10.51 8.63 -10.55
CA GLY A 5 11.37 7.53 -10.97
C GLY A 5 10.96 6.14 -10.49
N ASP A 6 9.98 5.94 -9.63
CA ASP A 6 9.60 4.57 -9.24
C ASP A 6 8.99 3.79 -10.42
N PRO A 7 9.27 2.47 -10.51
CA PRO A 7 8.70 1.65 -11.57
C PRO A 7 7.20 1.52 -11.34
N ILE A 8 6.39 1.98 -12.30
CA ILE A 8 4.94 1.81 -12.26
C ILE A 8 4.60 0.40 -12.74
N PHE A 9 3.96 -0.40 -11.88
CA PHE A 9 3.53 -1.76 -12.18
C PHE A 9 2.16 -2.07 -11.55
N PRO A 10 1.20 -2.71 -12.27
CA PRO A 10 1.21 -3.01 -13.70
C PRO A 10 1.33 -1.73 -14.55
N PHE A 11 1.47 -1.86 -15.89
CA PHE A 11 1.65 -0.70 -16.76
C PHE A 11 0.59 0.39 -16.46
N PRO A 12 0.98 1.68 -16.39
CA PRO A 12 0.07 2.75 -16.04
C PRO A 12 -1.14 2.78 -16.97
N SER A 13 -2.35 2.77 -16.41
CA SER A 13 -3.56 3.10 -17.15
C SER A 13 -3.59 4.60 -17.39
N TRP A 14 -3.80 5.02 -18.64
CA TRP A 14 -4.02 6.43 -18.97
C TRP A 14 -5.30 6.91 -18.29
N LEU A 15 -5.19 7.91 -17.42
CA LEU A 15 -6.36 8.65 -16.96
C LEU A 15 -6.52 9.87 -17.87
N GLU A 16 -7.65 9.95 -18.57
CA GLU A 16 -8.03 11.13 -19.33
C GLU A 16 -8.68 12.13 -18.37
N PHE A 17 -7.98 13.22 -18.08
CA PHE A 17 -8.59 14.34 -17.37
C PHE A 17 -9.46 15.13 -18.34
N PRO A 18 -10.74 15.40 -18.03
CA PRO A 18 -11.55 16.26 -18.88
C PRO A 18 -10.84 17.61 -19.03
N GLY A 19 -10.75 18.09 -20.27
CA GLY A 19 -10.12 19.38 -20.56
C GLY A 19 -10.72 20.47 -19.68
N LEU A 20 -9.87 21.18 -18.94
CA LEU A 20 -10.29 22.41 -18.29
C LEU A 20 -10.33 23.48 -19.39
N LEU A 21 -11.51 23.99 -19.76
CA LEU A 21 -11.73 24.91 -20.90
C LEU A 21 -11.37 24.27 -22.28
N ASP A 22 -11.09 25.10 -23.29
CA ASP A 22 -10.75 24.71 -24.68
C ASP A 22 -9.35 24.07 -24.83
N PHE A 23 -8.76 23.56 -23.75
CA PHE A 23 -7.46 22.87 -23.81
C PHE A 23 -7.63 21.39 -24.18
N PRO A 24 -6.67 20.81 -24.92
CA PRO A 24 -6.70 19.40 -25.25
C PRO A 24 -6.59 18.53 -23.98
N THR A 25 -7.28 17.38 -24.00
CA THR A 25 -7.27 16.36 -22.95
C THR A 25 -5.83 16.00 -22.55
N ALA A 26 -5.49 16.19 -21.27
CA ALA A 26 -4.19 15.82 -20.73
C ALA A 26 -4.17 14.33 -20.39
N ARG A 27 -3.14 13.63 -20.88
CA ARG A 27 -2.88 12.23 -20.56
C ARG A 27 -1.84 12.14 -19.46
N ILE A 28 -2.26 11.81 -18.25
CA ILE A 28 -1.37 11.63 -17.11
C ILE A 28 -1.14 10.12 -16.93
N LYS A 29 0.13 9.71 -16.82
CA LYS A 29 0.47 8.38 -16.29
C LYS A 29 0.22 8.43 -14.79
N CYS A 30 -0.92 7.89 -14.37
CA CYS A 30 -1.22 7.75 -12.96
C CYS A 30 -0.50 6.51 -12.43
N TYR A 31 0.07 6.63 -11.23
CA TYR A 31 0.55 5.48 -10.48
C TYR A 31 -0.62 4.51 -10.28
N THR A 32 -0.37 3.22 -10.49
CA THR A 32 -1.35 2.19 -10.13
C THR A 32 -1.49 2.13 -8.61
N PRO A 33 -2.65 1.69 -8.07
CA PRO A 33 -2.81 1.42 -6.66
C PRO A 33 -1.67 0.54 -6.08
N GLU A 34 -1.23 -0.47 -6.85
CA GLU A 34 -0.11 -1.36 -6.50
C GLU A 34 1.21 -0.60 -6.35
N SER A 35 1.54 0.30 -7.28
CA SER A 35 2.76 1.11 -7.20
C SER A 35 2.72 2.07 -6.01
N SER A 36 1.56 2.65 -5.73
CA SER A 36 1.38 3.52 -4.57
C SER A 36 1.57 2.77 -3.26
N ILE A 37 1.03 1.55 -3.16
CA ILE A 37 1.24 0.68 -2.00
C ILE A 37 2.72 0.31 -1.87
N ALA A 38 3.38 -0.05 -2.97
CA ALA A 38 4.78 -0.46 -2.97
C ALA A 38 5.73 0.65 -2.45
N GLU A 39 5.55 1.89 -2.91
CA GLU A 39 6.34 3.04 -2.44
C GLU A 39 6.11 3.32 -0.96
N LYS A 40 4.86 3.26 -0.51
CA LYS A 40 4.49 3.49 0.89
C LYS A 40 5.06 2.42 1.78
N PHE A 41 4.91 1.16 1.40
CA PHE A 41 5.45 0.03 2.14
C PHE A 41 6.98 0.11 2.22
N GLN A 42 7.66 0.40 1.11
CA GLN A 42 9.10 0.60 1.11
C GLN A 42 9.51 1.73 2.05
N ALA A 43 8.81 2.87 2.01
CA ALA A 43 9.08 3.98 2.91
C ALA A 43 8.86 3.61 4.38
N MET A 44 7.83 2.84 4.69
CA MET A 44 7.56 2.36 6.04
C MET A 44 8.70 1.47 6.57
N VAL A 45 9.15 0.52 5.75
CA VAL A 45 10.27 -0.38 6.10
C VAL A 45 11.56 0.42 6.29
N ASN A 46 11.89 1.31 5.35
CA ASN A 46 13.12 2.09 5.40
C ASN A 46 13.18 3.06 6.58
N LEU A 47 12.04 3.59 7.02
CA LEU A 47 11.97 4.49 8.19
C LEU A 47 11.96 3.74 9.53
N GLY A 48 11.46 2.50 9.55
CA GLY A 48 11.40 1.66 10.74
C GLY A 48 10.81 2.36 11.97
N GLU A 49 11.48 2.23 13.12
CA GLU A 49 11.06 2.84 14.40
C GLU A 49 10.95 4.38 14.35
N LEU A 50 11.67 5.04 13.44
CA LEU A 50 11.61 6.50 13.27
C LEU A 50 10.41 6.95 12.42
N ASN A 51 9.60 6.02 11.92
CA ASN A 51 8.47 6.34 11.06
C ASN A 51 7.45 7.23 11.79
N SER A 52 7.12 8.36 11.16
CA SER A 52 6.12 9.33 11.60
C SER A 52 5.02 9.56 10.55
N ARG A 53 5.07 8.85 9.42
CA ARG A 53 4.18 8.99 8.27
C ARG A 53 2.89 8.20 8.47
N MET A 54 2.05 8.66 9.41
CA MET A 54 0.74 8.05 9.70
C MET A 54 -0.17 7.94 8.47
N LYS A 55 -0.02 8.89 7.53
CA LYS A 55 -0.73 8.88 6.25
C LYS A 55 -0.46 7.62 5.42
N ASP A 56 0.76 7.08 5.43
CA ASP A 56 1.07 5.90 4.63
C ASP A 56 0.32 4.67 5.15
N PHE A 57 0.17 4.52 6.47
CA PHE A 57 -0.64 3.45 7.08
C PHE A 57 -2.11 3.60 6.72
N TYR A 58 -2.63 4.83 6.84
CA TYR A 58 -3.99 5.14 6.45
C TYR A 58 -4.26 4.87 4.97
N ASP A 59 -3.36 5.27 4.07
CA ASP A 59 -3.56 5.10 2.63
C ASP A 59 -3.59 3.62 2.24
N ILE A 60 -2.66 2.80 2.76
CA ILE A 60 -2.68 1.34 2.49
C ILE A 60 -3.94 0.70 3.08
N TRP A 61 -4.31 1.05 4.31
CA TRP A 61 -5.53 0.57 4.96
C TRP A 61 -6.79 0.94 4.17
N LEU A 62 -6.86 2.16 3.64
CA LEU A 62 -8.00 2.60 2.85
C LEU A 62 -8.05 1.87 1.51
N LEU A 63 -6.91 1.76 0.81
CA LEU A 63 -6.83 1.10 -0.49
C LEU A 63 -7.20 -0.37 -0.39
N SER A 64 -6.70 -1.11 0.62
CA SER A 64 -7.05 -2.52 0.81
C SER A 64 -8.55 -2.72 1.10
N ARG A 65 -9.25 -1.69 1.57
CA ARG A 65 -10.70 -1.75 1.84
C ARG A 65 -11.57 -1.26 0.67
N GLN A 66 -10.97 -0.69 -0.36
CA GLN A 66 -11.70 -0.10 -1.49
C GLN A 66 -11.41 -0.78 -2.83
N HIS A 67 -10.28 -1.48 -2.95
CA HIS A 67 -9.82 -2.02 -4.23
C HIS A 67 -9.53 -3.52 -4.15
N GLU A 68 -9.92 -4.22 -5.21
CA GLU A 68 -9.46 -5.58 -5.45
C GLU A 68 -7.99 -5.56 -5.88
N PHE A 69 -7.19 -6.50 -5.37
CA PHE A 69 -5.79 -6.66 -5.77
C PHE A 69 -5.51 -8.09 -6.22
N ARG A 70 -4.76 -8.21 -7.31
CA ARG A 70 -4.11 -9.48 -7.69
C ARG A 70 -2.75 -9.53 -7.03
N LEU A 71 -2.45 -10.63 -6.36
CA LEU A 71 -1.20 -10.75 -5.62
C LEU A 71 0.02 -10.59 -6.54
N GLU A 72 0.00 -11.23 -7.71
CA GLU A 72 1.08 -11.16 -8.72
C GLU A 72 1.40 -9.71 -9.16
N ASN A 73 0.39 -8.85 -9.23
CA ASN A 73 0.57 -7.44 -9.57
C ASN A 73 1.23 -6.68 -8.42
N LEU A 74 0.79 -6.95 -7.20
CA LEU A 74 1.30 -6.28 -6.00
C LEU A 74 2.73 -6.71 -5.69
N GLU A 75 3.06 -7.99 -5.84
CA GLU A 75 4.40 -8.55 -5.73
C GLU A 75 5.36 -7.88 -6.71
N GLY A 76 5.01 -7.84 -8.01
CA GLY A 76 5.87 -7.21 -9.02
C GLY A 76 6.12 -5.72 -8.75
N ALA A 77 5.13 -4.99 -8.22
CA ALA A 77 5.28 -3.59 -7.84
C ALA A 77 6.21 -3.43 -6.62
N VAL A 78 6.01 -4.25 -5.58
CA VAL A 78 6.83 -4.24 -4.37
C VAL A 78 8.27 -4.62 -4.67
N GLU A 79 8.51 -5.75 -5.34
CA GLU A 79 9.85 -6.20 -5.73
C GLU A 79 10.57 -5.15 -6.58
N GLY A 80 9.87 -4.59 -7.58
CA GLY A 80 10.41 -3.55 -8.43
C GLY A 80 10.86 -2.32 -7.65
N THR A 81 10.05 -1.89 -6.70
CA THR A 81 10.28 -0.69 -5.88
C THR A 81 11.40 -0.91 -4.87
N PHE A 82 11.35 -2.01 -4.11
CA PHE A 82 12.36 -2.37 -3.11
C PHE A 82 13.74 -2.57 -3.75
N ARG A 83 13.80 -3.29 -4.88
CA ARG A 83 15.04 -3.47 -5.67
C ARG A 83 15.60 -2.14 -6.15
N LYS A 84 14.76 -1.26 -6.70
CA LYS A 84 15.21 0.05 -7.20
C LYS A 84 15.78 0.93 -6.08
N ARG A 85 15.15 0.89 -4.90
CA ARG A 85 15.52 1.71 -3.74
C ARG A 85 16.55 1.04 -2.83
N GLY A 86 17.05 -0.15 -3.19
CA GLY A 86 18.07 -0.86 -2.42
C GLY A 86 17.64 -1.26 -1.01
N THR A 87 16.34 -1.49 -0.80
CA THR A 87 15.77 -1.91 0.48
C THR A 87 15.38 -3.37 0.41
N ALA A 88 15.73 -4.17 1.42
CA ALA A 88 15.28 -5.56 1.50
C ALA A 88 13.82 -5.63 1.94
N ILE A 89 13.05 -6.55 1.34
CA ILE A 89 11.70 -6.86 1.81
C ILE A 89 11.84 -7.62 3.14
N PRO A 90 11.17 -7.21 4.22
CA PRO A 90 11.29 -7.89 5.50
C PRO A 90 10.59 -9.25 5.46
N GLU A 91 11.18 -10.27 6.09
CA GLU A 91 10.62 -11.63 6.18
C GLU A 91 9.46 -11.74 7.19
N THR A 92 9.32 -10.75 8.06
CA THR A 92 8.28 -10.66 9.09
C THR A 92 7.80 -9.22 9.24
N SER A 93 6.65 -9.02 9.90
CA SER A 93 6.13 -7.67 10.12
C SER A 93 7.16 -6.80 10.86
N PRO A 94 7.55 -5.64 10.29
CA PRO A 94 8.47 -4.72 10.95
C PRO A 94 7.78 -3.86 12.02
N PHE A 95 6.46 -4.01 12.22
CA PHE A 95 5.66 -3.17 13.11
C PHE A 95 5.33 -3.93 14.40
N SER A 96 6.17 -3.75 15.43
CA SER A 96 5.98 -4.38 16.74
C SER A 96 4.84 -3.75 17.56
N ALA A 97 4.37 -4.44 18.60
CA ALA A 97 3.42 -3.86 19.55
C ALA A 97 3.97 -2.57 20.20
N ALA A 98 5.25 -2.57 20.59
CA ALA A 98 5.90 -1.38 21.15
C ALA A 98 5.94 -0.21 20.16
N PHE A 99 6.18 -0.49 18.86
CA PHE A 99 6.08 0.52 17.81
C PHE A 99 4.67 1.11 17.76
N MET A 100 3.63 0.28 17.68
CA MET A 100 2.23 0.73 17.59
C MET A 100 1.83 1.61 18.77
N ASP A 101 2.17 1.20 19.99
CA ASP A 101 1.92 1.97 21.21
C ASP A 101 2.63 3.34 21.17
N SER A 102 3.90 3.34 20.74
CA SER A 102 4.68 4.58 20.65
C SER A 102 4.14 5.58 19.60
N LYS A 103 3.42 5.10 18.58
CA LYS A 103 2.88 5.91 17.48
C LYS A 103 1.41 6.32 17.67
N GLN A 104 0.73 5.79 18.69
CA GLN A 104 -0.67 6.12 18.99
C GLN A 104 -0.93 7.64 19.12
N PRO A 105 -0.06 8.46 19.75
CA PRO A 105 -0.27 9.92 19.79
C PRO A 105 -0.27 10.58 18.41
N GLN A 106 0.65 10.17 17.53
CA GLN A 106 0.78 10.67 16.15
C GLN A 106 -0.44 10.24 15.34
N TRP A 107 -0.89 8.99 15.51
CA TRP A 107 -2.11 8.48 14.88
C TRP A 107 -3.34 9.29 15.30
N ARG A 108 -3.52 9.53 16.60
CA ARG A 108 -4.64 10.34 17.13
C ARG A 108 -4.64 11.75 16.54
N ALA A 109 -3.46 12.39 16.45
CA ALA A 109 -3.33 13.72 15.85
C ALA A 109 -3.65 13.70 14.35
N PHE A 110 -3.21 12.67 13.62
CA PHE A 110 -3.53 12.47 12.21
C PHE A 110 -5.04 12.26 12.00
N ARG A 111 -5.66 11.32 12.73
CA ARG A 111 -7.12 11.04 12.66
C ARG A 111 -7.96 12.29 12.94
N LYS A 112 -7.60 13.08 13.96
CA LYS A 112 -8.30 14.33 14.27
C LYS A 112 -8.28 15.32 13.10
N ARG A 113 -7.16 15.41 12.36
CA ARG A 113 -7.05 16.28 11.18
C ARG A 113 -7.81 15.73 9.98
N LEU A 114 -7.87 14.40 9.86
CA LEU A 114 -8.61 13.72 8.80
C LEU A 114 -10.13 13.91 8.96
N GLY A 115 -10.64 13.93 10.19
CA GLY A 115 -12.05 14.24 10.49
C GLY A 115 -13.04 13.18 10.04
N GLN A 116 -12.60 11.93 9.90
CA GLN A 116 -13.42 10.81 9.44
C GLN A 116 -13.70 9.82 10.58
N GLU A 117 -14.96 9.67 10.97
CA GLU A 117 -15.35 8.86 12.13
C GLU A 117 -15.13 7.36 11.92
N HIS A 118 -15.26 6.87 10.69
CA HIS A 118 -15.12 5.46 10.33
C HIS A 118 -13.66 4.94 10.37
N VAL A 119 -12.70 5.82 10.62
CA VAL A 119 -11.29 5.46 10.74
C VAL A 119 -11.01 4.96 12.16
N PRO A 120 -10.39 3.78 12.34
CA PRO A 120 -10.14 3.19 13.66
C PRO A 120 -9.43 4.13 14.64
N GLU A 121 -9.84 4.08 15.90
CA GLU A 121 -9.24 4.92 16.94
C GLU A 121 -7.86 4.41 17.37
N ALA A 122 -7.73 3.09 17.49
CA ALA A 122 -6.48 2.44 17.81
C ALA A 122 -5.62 2.32 16.54
N PHE A 123 -4.36 2.72 16.65
CA PHE A 123 -3.40 2.57 15.57
C PHE A 123 -3.10 1.09 15.29
N SER A 124 -3.13 0.25 16.32
CA SER A 124 -2.94 -1.19 16.20
C SER A 124 -3.95 -1.82 15.25
N GLU A 125 -5.23 -1.46 15.32
CA GLU A 125 -6.27 -1.97 14.40
C GLU A 125 -5.95 -1.66 12.92
N VAL A 126 -5.37 -0.48 12.65
CA VAL A 126 -4.96 -0.09 11.29
C VAL A 126 -3.74 -0.88 10.86
N VAL A 127 -2.74 -0.99 11.72
CA VAL A 127 -1.49 -1.71 11.42
C VAL A 127 -1.76 -3.20 11.23
N GLU A 128 -2.60 -3.82 12.05
CA GLU A 128 -2.97 -5.23 11.94
C GLU A 128 -3.63 -5.53 10.59
N ALA A 129 -4.60 -4.71 10.16
CA ALA A 129 -5.23 -4.84 8.85
C ALA A 129 -4.24 -4.61 7.69
N VAL A 130 -3.29 -3.68 7.84
CA VAL A 130 -2.23 -3.45 6.86
C VAL A 130 -1.27 -4.64 6.79
N VAL A 131 -0.91 -5.21 7.93
CA VAL A 131 -0.02 -6.39 8.01
C VAL A 131 -0.70 -7.63 7.44
N GLU A 132 -2.00 -7.82 7.70
CA GLU A 132 -2.78 -8.91 7.08
C GLU A 132 -2.77 -8.79 5.55
N PHE A 133 -3.00 -7.57 5.03
CA PHE A 133 -2.99 -7.31 3.60
C PHE A 133 -1.60 -7.51 2.97
N LEU A 134 -0.54 -7.01 3.60
CA LEU A 134 0.83 -7.09 3.09
C LEU A 134 1.52 -8.43 3.37
N GLY A 135 0.95 -9.27 4.23
CA GLY A 135 1.55 -10.51 4.74
C GLY A 135 2.10 -11.42 3.64
N PRO A 136 1.36 -11.73 2.56
CA PRO A 136 1.88 -12.57 1.48
C PRO A 136 3.13 -12.04 0.80
N LEU A 137 3.35 -10.72 0.81
CA LEU A 137 4.49 -10.05 0.17
C LEU A 137 5.79 -10.20 0.98
N MET A 138 5.67 -10.51 2.28
CA MET A 138 6.81 -10.72 3.19
C MET A 138 7.28 -12.18 3.21
N LEU A 139 6.49 -13.09 2.65
CA LEU A 139 6.78 -14.51 2.61
C LEU A 139 7.44 -14.86 1.27
N SER A 140 8.56 -15.57 1.32
CA SER A 140 9.11 -16.19 0.11
C SER A 140 8.13 -17.27 -0.37
N ARG A 141 7.66 -17.13 -1.62
CA ARG A 141 6.71 -18.06 -2.25
C ARG A 141 7.31 -18.68 -3.50
N ASP A 142 6.92 -19.92 -3.77
CA ASP A 142 7.28 -20.59 -5.02
C ASP A 142 6.60 -19.92 -6.21
N VAL A 143 7.29 -19.93 -7.36
CA VAL A 143 6.81 -19.37 -8.63
C VAL A 143 5.49 -20.02 -9.08
N ASP A 144 5.22 -21.26 -8.66
CA ASP A 144 4.01 -22.02 -8.96
C ASP A 144 2.89 -21.86 -7.92
N ALA A 145 3.03 -20.90 -6.99
CA ALA A 145 1.99 -20.64 -6.00
C ALA A 145 0.66 -20.26 -6.67
N PRO A 146 -0.49 -20.71 -6.13
CA PRO A 146 -1.79 -20.40 -6.69
C PRO A 146 -2.02 -18.88 -6.69
N LYS A 147 -2.61 -18.38 -7.78
CA LYS A 147 -2.96 -16.96 -7.90
C LYS A 147 -3.98 -16.59 -6.82
N GLU A 148 -3.63 -15.60 -6.01
CA GLU A 148 -4.49 -15.07 -4.96
C GLU A 148 -5.05 -13.70 -5.34
N ILE A 149 -6.29 -13.47 -4.93
CA ILE A 149 -7.01 -12.21 -5.09
C ILE A 149 -7.45 -11.74 -3.71
N TRP A 150 -7.20 -10.46 -3.45
CA TRP A 150 -7.73 -9.75 -2.32
C TRP A 150 -9.03 -9.08 -2.74
N CYS A 151 -10.15 -9.56 -2.20
CA CYS A 151 -11.43 -8.88 -2.31
C CYS A 151 -11.64 -8.07 -1.02
N PRO A 152 -11.83 -6.75 -1.07
CA PRO A 152 -11.98 -5.95 0.14
C PRO A 152 -13.04 -6.47 1.12
N PRO A 153 -12.76 -6.46 2.43
CA PRO A 153 -11.53 -6.02 3.10
C PRO A 153 -10.54 -7.16 3.36
N GLY A 154 -10.57 -8.22 2.54
CA GLY A 154 -9.81 -9.46 2.73
C GLY A 154 -10.68 -10.62 3.22
N PRO A 155 -10.06 -11.79 3.51
CA PRO A 155 -8.63 -12.09 3.34
C PRO A 155 -8.28 -12.40 1.88
N TRP A 156 -6.98 -12.64 1.62
CA TRP A 156 -6.52 -13.22 0.36
C TRP A 156 -7.18 -14.58 0.11
N SER A 157 -7.69 -14.80 -1.10
CA SER A 157 -8.37 -16.03 -1.49
C SER A 157 -7.84 -16.54 -2.83
N ARG A 158 -7.81 -17.87 -3.00
CA ARG A 158 -7.39 -18.46 -4.28
C ARG A 158 -8.40 -18.09 -5.36
N GLN A 159 -7.90 -17.67 -6.52
CA GLN A 159 -8.74 -17.47 -7.69
C GLN A 159 -9.37 -18.83 -8.06
N ALA A 160 -10.69 -18.97 -7.90
CA ALA A 160 -11.39 -20.15 -8.39
C ALA A 160 -11.25 -20.18 -9.92
N TYR A 161 -10.67 -21.26 -10.45
CA TYR A 161 -10.70 -21.51 -11.89
C TYR A 161 -12.16 -21.75 -12.29
N GLY A 162 -12.76 -20.77 -12.97
CA GLY A 162 -14.01 -20.92 -13.70
C GLY A 162 -13.75 -21.43 -15.11
#